data_AF-A0A9K3NRP5-F1
#
_entry.id   AF-A0A9K3NRP5-F1
#
_cell.length_a   1.000
_cell.length_b   1.000
_cell.length_c   1.000
_cell.angle_alpha   90.00
_cell.angle_beta   90.00
_cell.angle_gamma   90.00
#
_symmetry.space_group_name_H-M   'P 1'
#
loop_
_entity.id
_entity.type
_entity.pdbx_description
1 polymer ?
#
loop_
_entity_poly.entity_id
_entity_poly.type
_entity_poly.pdbx_seq_one_letter_code
_entity_poly.pdbx_strand_id
1 'polypeptide(L)'
;MAYPLAFFSSMMLLLAVGANAGGIAIYWGQNGGEGTLAETCSTGNYDFVNLAFLATFGNGQTPMINLAGHCDPYSNGCTNLTTDIKSCQAKGIKVMLTLGGADGSYYLTSAEDAKQVATYLWNNFLGGKSSTRPLGEAVLDGIDFDIEGGTTQHWDDLARYLSGYSSQGKKVYLTAAPQCPFPDAYIEIIISSHPISIRVYYVIS
;
A
#
# COMPACT_ATOMS: atom_id res chain seq x y z
N MET A 1 14.73 -18.01 -53.75
CA MET A 1 15.08 -18.02 -52.32
C MET A 1 13.86 -17.58 -51.53
N ALA A 2 13.07 -18.53 -51.03
CA ALA A 2 11.87 -18.26 -50.25
C ALA A 2 12.26 -18.29 -48.76
N TYR A 3 12.38 -17.11 -48.14
CA TYR A 3 12.47 -17.03 -46.69
C TYR A 3 11.09 -17.39 -46.12
N PRO A 4 10.97 -18.35 -45.19
CA PRO A 4 9.67 -18.84 -44.79
C PRO A 4 8.96 -17.76 -43.98
N LEU A 5 7.71 -17.45 -44.33
CA LEU A 5 6.81 -16.57 -43.55
C LEU A 5 6.77 -16.94 -42.05
N ALA A 6 7.09 -18.19 -41.72
CA ALA A 6 7.22 -18.69 -40.34
C ALA A 6 8.27 -17.93 -39.50
N PHE A 7 9.35 -17.43 -40.10
CA PHE A 7 10.41 -16.73 -39.36
C PHE A 7 9.97 -15.33 -38.91
N PHE A 8 9.19 -14.62 -39.74
CA PHE A 8 8.61 -13.32 -39.39
C PHE A 8 7.48 -13.44 -38.36
N SER A 9 6.67 -14.50 -38.42
CA SER A 9 5.60 -14.77 -37.45
C SER A 9 6.13 -15.07 -36.05
N SER A 10 7.21 -15.86 -35.95
CA SER A 10 7.88 -16.17 -34.68
C SER A 10 8.44 -14.93 -33.98
N MET A 11 8.94 -13.96 -34.75
CA MET A 11 9.55 -12.74 -34.19
C MET A 11 8.50 -11.74 -33.66
N MET A 12 7.29 -11.71 -34.21
CA MET A 12 6.18 -10.91 -33.64
C MET A 12 5.63 -11.50 -32.34
N LEU A 13 5.59 -12.83 -32.20
CA LEU A 13 5.19 -13.47 -30.95
C LEU A 13 6.17 -13.16 -29.81
N LEU A 14 7.48 -13.09 -30.10
CA LEU A 14 8.52 -12.72 -29.14
C LEU A 14 8.46 -11.25 -28.70
N LEU A 15 7.99 -10.34 -29.56
CA LEU A 15 7.83 -8.92 -29.22
C LEU A 15 6.57 -8.66 -28.37
N ALA A 16 5.52 -9.48 -28.50
CA ALA A 16 4.31 -9.36 -27.70
C ALA A 16 4.50 -9.80 -26.22
N VAL A 17 5.54 -10.59 -25.91
CA VAL A 17 5.84 -11.03 -24.54
C VAL A 17 6.52 -9.94 -23.69
N GLY A 18 6.83 -8.78 -24.28
CA GLY A 18 7.61 -7.71 -23.63
C GLY A 18 6.83 -6.47 -23.21
N ALA A 19 5.57 -6.31 -23.62
CA ALA A 19 4.75 -5.16 -23.25
C ALA A 19 3.90 -5.50 -22.01
N ASN A 20 4.49 -5.38 -20.82
CA ASN A 20 3.70 -5.39 -19.59
C ASN A 20 2.98 -4.04 -19.51
N ALA A 21 1.72 -3.97 -19.96
CA ALA A 21 0.84 -2.88 -19.60
C ALA A 21 0.79 -2.88 -18.08
N GLY A 22 1.42 -1.90 -17.43
CA GLY A 22 1.54 -1.86 -15.97
C GLY A 22 0.18 -2.04 -15.28
N GLY A 23 0.19 -2.57 -14.06
CA GLY A 23 -1.04 -2.77 -13.31
C GLY A 23 -1.68 -1.47 -12.84
N ILE A 24 -3.00 -1.47 -12.68
CA ILE A 24 -3.75 -0.32 -12.19
C ILE A 24 -3.87 -0.41 -10.66
N ALA A 25 -3.48 0.66 -9.98
CA ALA A 25 -3.69 0.85 -8.55
C ALA A 25 -4.81 1.87 -8.31
N ILE A 26 -5.64 1.63 -7.30
CA ILE A 26 -6.74 2.52 -6.91
C ILE A 26 -6.75 2.76 -5.40
N TYR A 27 -7.09 3.98 -4.99
CA TYR A 27 -7.35 4.30 -3.59
C TYR A 27 -8.82 4.07 -3.29
N TRP A 28 -9.09 3.43 -2.15
CA TRP A 28 -10.43 3.15 -1.67
C TRP A 28 -10.52 3.49 -0.19
N GLY A 29 -11.64 4.08 0.24
CA GLY A 29 -11.95 4.29 1.66
C GLY A 29 -12.25 5.73 2.04
N GLN A 30 -12.16 6.70 1.12
CA GLN A 30 -12.36 8.13 1.43
C GLN A 30 -13.74 8.67 1.04
N ASN A 31 -14.63 7.83 0.52
CA ASN A 31 -16.01 8.20 0.25
C ASN A 31 -16.96 7.03 0.51
N GLY A 32 -17.83 7.14 1.52
CA GLY A 32 -18.79 6.06 1.84
C GLY A 32 -19.78 5.69 0.72
N GLY A 33 -19.88 6.50 -0.34
CA GLY A 33 -20.65 6.21 -1.55
C GLY A 33 -19.87 5.55 -2.69
N GLU A 34 -18.58 5.23 -2.51
CA GLU A 34 -17.72 4.65 -3.57
C GLU A 34 -17.93 3.14 -3.80
N GLY A 35 -18.89 2.53 -3.08
CA GLY A 35 -19.14 1.09 -3.08
C GLY A 35 -18.25 0.34 -2.10
N THR A 36 -18.56 -0.93 -1.89
CA THR A 36 -17.79 -1.82 -1.02
C THR A 36 -16.42 -2.16 -1.61
N LEU A 37 -15.49 -2.58 -0.75
CA LEU A 37 -14.18 -3.05 -1.20
C LEU A 37 -14.33 -4.30 -2.08
N ALA A 38 -15.26 -5.21 -1.75
CA ALA A 38 -15.55 -6.38 -2.56
C ALA A 38 -16.09 -6.03 -3.97
N GLU A 39 -16.95 -5.02 -4.10
CA GLU A 39 -17.44 -4.53 -5.40
C GLU A 39 -16.30 -3.93 -6.22
N THR A 40 -15.48 -3.08 -5.59
CA THR A 40 -14.28 -2.48 -6.21
C THR A 40 -13.38 -3.55 -6.81
N CYS A 41 -13.06 -4.59 -6.03
CA CYS A 41 -12.24 -5.71 -6.47
C CYS A 41 -12.91 -6.63 -7.50
N SER A 42 -14.25 -6.61 -7.59
CA SER A 42 -15.00 -7.41 -8.55
C SER A 42 -15.12 -6.75 -9.93
N THR A 43 -14.71 -5.50 -10.07
CA THR A 43 -14.65 -4.80 -11.37
C THR A 43 -13.70 -5.47 -12.37
N GLY A 44 -12.65 -6.15 -11.87
CA GLY A 44 -11.59 -6.71 -12.70
C GLY A 44 -10.62 -5.68 -13.28
N ASN A 45 -10.70 -4.42 -12.81
CA ASN A 45 -9.90 -3.32 -13.36
C ASN A 45 -8.57 -3.09 -12.62
N TYR A 46 -8.40 -3.63 -11.41
CA TYR A 46 -7.32 -3.24 -10.50
C TYR A 46 -6.44 -4.42 -10.12
N ASP A 47 -5.13 -4.20 -10.13
CA ASP A 47 -4.14 -5.15 -9.60
C ASP A 47 -3.75 -4.82 -8.15
N PHE A 48 -3.95 -3.56 -7.75
CA PHE A 48 -3.66 -3.05 -6.42
C PHE A 48 -4.82 -2.20 -5.90
N VAL A 49 -5.17 -2.37 -4.63
CA VAL A 49 -6.11 -1.50 -3.91
C VAL A 49 -5.43 -0.99 -2.66
N ASN A 50 -5.43 0.33 -2.50
CA ASN A 50 -4.80 1.06 -1.42
C ASN A 50 -5.87 1.53 -0.45
N LEU A 51 -5.91 0.94 0.75
CA LEU A 51 -6.86 1.30 1.80
C LEU A 51 -6.43 2.60 2.45
N ALA A 52 -7.11 3.67 2.07
CA ALA A 52 -6.84 5.03 2.47
C ALA A 52 -7.77 5.43 3.63
N PHE A 53 -7.30 5.76 4.83
CA PHE A 53 -5.90 5.92 5.28
C PHE A 53 -5.68 5.48 6.73
N LEU A 54 -4.43 5.20 7.11
CA LEU A 54 -3.95 5.38 8.49
C LEU A 54 -3.53 6.84 8.68
N ALA A 55 -4.48 7.67 9.12
CA ALA A 55 -4.35 9.13 9.17
C ALA A 55 -3.79 9.67 10.50
N THR A 56 -3.57 8.82 11.51
CA THR A 56 -2.95 9.23 12.78
C THR A 56 -1.96 8.15 13.22
N PHE A 57 -0.71 8.51 13.47
CA PHE A 57 0.35 7.64 14.01
C PHE A 57 1.63 8.43 14.34
N GLY A 58 2.56 7.78 15.03
CA GLY A 58 3.86 8.37 15.39
C GLY A 58 3.77 9.38 16.54
N ASN A 59 4.93 9.79 17.08
CA ASN A 59 5.04 10.65 18.26
C ASN A 59 4.22 10.17 19.48
N GLY A 60 4.19 8.85 19.72
CA GLY A 60 3.45 8.26 20.83
C GLY A 60 1.92 8.32 20.73
N GLN A 61 1.37 8.75 19.59
CA GLN A 61 -0.07 8.72 19.34
C GLN A 61 -0.57 7.28 19.19
N THR A 62 -1.79 7.00 19.63
CA THR A 62 -2.49 5.74 19.30
C THR A 62 -2.85 5.77 17.81
N PRO A 63 -2.34 4.83 16.99
CA PRO A 63 -2.63 4.89 15.56
C PRO A 63 -4.10 4.64 15.25
N MET A 64 -4.65 5.38 14.29
CA MET A 64 -6.07 5.35 13.95
C MET A 64 -6.26 5.40 12.44
N ILE A 65 -7.08 4.47 11.92
CA ILE A 65 -7.51 4.49 10.52
C ILE A 65 -8.68 5.47 10.35
N ASN A 66 -8.83 6.00 9.15
CA ASN A 66 -10.00 6.76 8.73
C ASN A 66 -10.44 6.21 7.38
N LEU A 67 -11.58 5.51 7.36
CA LEU A 67 -12.22 4.98 6.15
C LEU A 67 -13.55 5.71 5.88
N ALA A 68 -13.57 7.02 6.14
CA ALA A 68 -14.70 7.92 5.94
C ALA A 68 -16.04 7.31 6.44
N GLY A 69 -17.00 7.14 5.54
CA GLY A 69 -18.33 6.63 5.85
C GLY A 69 -18.45 5.10 5.85
N HIS A 70 -17.39 4.34 5.58
CA HIS A 70 -17.47 2.87 5.43
C HIS A 70 -17.60 2.14 6.77
N CYS A 71 -16.92 2.62 7.81
CA CYS A 71 -16.96 2.00 9.13
C CYS A 71 -16.43 2.94 10.21
N ASP A 72 -16.81 2.69 11.46
CA ASP A 72 -16.29 3.39 12.63
C ASP A 72 -15.14 2.61 13.28
N PRO A 73 -13.90 3.13 13.28
CA PRO A 73 -12.77 2.44 13.88
C PRO A 73 -12.76 2.50 15.42
N TYR A 74 -13.44 3.48 16.04
CA TYR A 74 -13.46 3.64 17.50
C TYR A 74 -14.27 2.55 18.20
N SER A 75 -15.21 1.93 17.48
CA SER A 75 -16.05 0.82 17.96
C SER A 75 -15.61 -0.56 17.43
N ASN A 76 -14.43 -0.67 16.81
CA ASN A 76 -13.98 -1.85 16.06
C ASN A 76 -14.91 -2.24 14.89
N GLY A 77 -15.69 -1.30 14.37
CA GLY A 77 -16.67 -1.52 13.30
C GLY A 77 -16.05 -1.88 11.95
N CYS A 78 -14.75 -1.61 11.76
CA CYS A 78 -14.03 -1.90 10.51
C CYS A 78 -13.55 -3.36 10.38
N THR A 79 -13.73 -4.19 11.40
CA THR A 79 -13.29 -5.59 11.39
C THR A 79 -13.97 -6.46 10.32
N ASN A 80 -15.18 -6.07 9.90
CA ASN A 80 -15.93 -6.75 8.84
C ASN A 80 -15.24 -6.69 7.47
N LEU A 81 -14.34 -5.71 7.24
CA LEU A 81 -13.56 -5.62 6.01
C LEU A 81 -12.63 -6.81 5.80
N THR A 82 -12.38 -7.64 6.83
CA THR A 82 -11.58 -8.87 6.68
C THR A 82 -12.09 -9.78 5.55
N THR A 83 -13.40 -9.84 5.32
CA THR A 83 -14.00 -10.68 4.28
C THR A 83 -13.73 -10.09 2.89
N ASP A 84 -13.91 -8.78 2.73
CA ASP A 84 -13.69 -8.07 1.48
C ASP A 84 -12.22 -8.10 1.07
N ILE A 85 -11.31 -7.86 2.02
CA ILE A 85 -9.86 -7.94 1.80
C ILE A 85 -9.48 -9.33 1.27
N LYS A 86 -9.98 -10.39 1.92
CA LYS A 86 -9.73 -11.78 1.49
C LYS A 86 -10.32 -12.06 0.10
N SER A 87 -11.49 -11.49 -0.21
CA SER A 87 -12.13 -11.60 -1.53
C SER A 87 -11.28 -10.96 -2.63
N CYS A 88 -10.72 -9.77 -2.38
CA CYS A 88 -9.76 -9.12 -3.28
C CYS A 88 -8.51 -9.98 -3.50
N GLN A 89 -7.90 -10.44 -2.41
CA GLN A 89 -6.69 -11.26 -2.45
C GLN A 89 -6.92 -12.60 -3.19
N ALA A 90 -8.09 -13.22 -3.04
CA ALA A 90 -8.46 -14.43 -3.78
C ALA A 90 -8.56 -14.21 -5.30
N LYS A 91 -8.77 -12.96 -5.75
CA LYS A 91 -8.73 -12.56 -7.16
C LYS A 91 -7.32 -12.19 -7.65
N GLY A 92 -6.30 -12.29 -6.79
CA GLY A 92 -4.92 -11.93 -7.10
C GLY A 92 -4.58 -10.44 -6.90
N ILE A 93 -5.54 -9.64 -6.44
CA ILE A 93 -5.36 -8.21 -6.18
C ILE A 93 -4.58 -8.02 -4.88
N LYS A 94 -3.55 -7.17 -4.91
CA LYS A 94 -2.81 -6.81 -3.69
C LYS A 94 -3.56 -5.73 -2.94
N VAL A 95 -3.75 -5.91 -1.64
CA VAL A 95 -4.41 -4.94 -0.78
C VAL A 95 -3.40 -4.32 0.17
N MET A 96 -3.18 -3.01 0.04
CA MET A 96 -2.23 -2.23 0.81
C MET A 96 -2.94 -1.37 1.85
N LEU A 97 -2.26 -1.06 2.96
CA LEU A 97 -2.67 0.04 3.84
C LEU A 97 -1.88 1.28 3.45
N THR A 98 -2.56 2.39 3.19
CA THR A 98 -1.89 3.67 2.93
C THR A 98 -1.73 4.47 4.21
N LEU A 99 -0.50 4.92 4.45
CA LEU A 99 -0.15 5.85 5.53
C LEU A 99 -0.24 7.29 5.03
N GLY A 100 -0.77 8.18 5.85
CA GLY A 100 -0.78 9.61 5.55
C GLY A 100 -2.08 10.08 4.93
N GLY A 101 -2.00 10.65 3.73
CA GLY A 101 -3.06 11.38 3.02
C GLY A 101 -3.04 12.88 3.32
N ALA A 102 -3.82 13.67 2.55
CA ALA A 102 -3.81 15.14 2.63
C ALA A 102 -4.11 15.72 4.02
N ASP A 103 -4.94 15.03 4.81
CA ASP A 103 -5.35 15.44 6.16
C ASP A 103 -5.04 14.35 7.19
N GLY A 104 -4.44 14.73 8.33
CA GLY A 104 -4.15 13.80 9.42
C GLY A 104 -3.15 14.35 10.45
N SER A 105 -2.87 13.55 11.48
CA SER A 105 -1.85 13.81 12.49
C SER A 105 -0.81 12.70 12.48
N TYR A 106 0.09 12.76 11.50
CA TYR A 106 1.13 11.76 11.29
C TYR A 106 2.51 12.42 11.10
N TYR A 107 3.49 11.94 11.85
CA TYR A 107 4.90 12.32 11.72
C TYR A 107 5.75 11.39 12.56
N LEU A 108 7.02 11.25 12.18
CA LEU A 108 8.00 10.45 12.92
C LEU A 108 9.01 11.38 13.59
N THR A 109 9.32 11.09 14.85
CA THR A 109 10.20 11.93 15.69
C THR A 109 11.61 11.37 15.86
N SER A 110 11.81 10.09 15.54
CA SER A 110 13.11 9.41 15.61
C SER A 110 13.07 8.08 14.86
N ALA A 111 14.24 7.46 14.65
CA ALA A 111 14.33 6.09 14.14
C ALA A 111 13.66 5.06 15.07
N GLU A 112 13.66 5.30 16.39
CA GLU A 112 12.99 4.41 17.34
C GLU A 112 11.46 4.57 17.26
N ASP A 113 10.95 5.78 17.06
CA ASP A 113 9.53 6.02 16.78
C ASP A 113 9.10 5.32 15.47
N ALA A 114 9.92 5.43 14.41
CA ALA A 114 9.71 4.70 13.16
C ALA A 114 9.65 3.17 13.37
N LYS A 115 10.51 2.62 14.22
CA LYS A 115 10.52 1.20 14.57
C LYS A 115 9.27 0.79 15.36
N GLN A 116 8.80 1.63 16.28
CA GLN A 116 7.57 1.40 17.03
C GLN A 116 6.35 1.38 16.10
N VAL A 117 6.27 2.35 15.17
CA VAL A 117 5.24 2.37 14.13
C VAL A 117 5.33 1.13 13.24
N ALA A 118 6.52 0.74 12.78
CA ALA A 118 6.71 -0.47 11.99
C ALA A 118 6.23 -1.73 12.72
N THR A 119 6.53 -1.84 14.02
CA THR A 119 6.10 -2.96 14.87
C THR A 119 4.58 -2.97 15.02
N TYR A 120 3.95 -1.81 15.21
CA TYR A 120 2.51 -1.67 15.27
C TYR A 120 1.85 -2.11 13.96
N LEU A 121 2.34 -1.64 12.81
CA LEU A 121 1.83 -2.01 11.48
C LEU A 121 1.96 -3.51 11.25
N TRP A 122 3.11 -4.09 11.60
CA TRP A 122 3.35 -5.52 11.50
C TRP A 122 2.31 -6.34 12.28
N ASN A 123 2.06 -5.97 13.53
CA ASN A 123 1.19 -6.71 14.43
C ASN A 123 -0.31 -6.52 14.17
N ASN A 124 -0.71 -5.37 13.64
CA ASN A 124 -2.13 -5.01 13.51
C ASN A 124 -2.68 -5.16 12.09
N PHE A 125 -1.82 -5.11 11.07
CA PHE A 125 -2.26 -5.13 9.66
C PHE A 125 -1.53 -6.16 8.81
N LEU A 126 -0.30 -6.53 9.16
CA LEU A 126 0.50 -7.51 8.43
C LEU A 126 0.56 -8.85 9.19
N GLY A 127 1.65 -9.60 9.04
CA GLY A 127 1.79 -10.99 9.49
C GLY A 127 2.07 -11.19 10.98
N GLY A 128 2.15 -10.11 11.76
CA GLY A 128 2.29 -10.18 13.21
C GLY A 128 0.99 -10.52 13.91
N LYS A 129 0.99 -10.41 15.24
CA LYS A 129 -0.17 -10.76 16.08
C LYS A 129 -0.54 -9.60 17.00
N SER A 130 -1.84 -9.35 17.10
CA SER A 130 -2.46 -8.39 18.03
C SER A 130 -3.80 -8.96 18.47
N SER A 131 -4.22 -8.69 19.71
CA SER A 131 -5.53 -9.08 20.22
C SER A 131 -6.68 -8.29 19.56
N THR A 132 -6.37 -7.12 19.01
CA THR A 132 -7.37 -6.21 18.45
C THR A 132 -6.81 -5.60 17.18
N ARG A 133 -7.18 -6.19 16.04
CA ARG A 133 -6.74 -5.74 14.71
C ARG A 133 -7.82 -4.86 14.08
N PRO A 134 -7.53 -3.63 13.62
CA PRO A 134 -8.55 -2.70 13.14
C PRO A 134 -9.39 -3.22 11.97
N LEU A 135 -8.79 -4.01 11.07
CA LEU A 135 -9.44 -4.62 9.90
C LEU A 135 -9.74 -6.11 10.09
N GLY A 136 -9.74 -6.58 11.34
CA GLY A 136 -9.91 -7.99 11.67
C GLY A 136 -8.67 -8.83 11.35
N GLU A 137 -8.88 -10.12 11.13
CA GLU A 137 -7.81 -11.12 10.98
C GLU A 137 -7.10 -11.10 9.61
N ALA A 138 -7.58 -10.32 8.65
CA ALA A 138 -6.93 -10.20 7.34
C ALA A 138 -5.49 -9.70 7.49
N VAL A 139 -4.61 -10.28 6.67
CA VAL A 139 -3.19 -9.90 6.56
C VAL A 139 -3.02 -9.19 5.22
N LEU A 140 -2.77 -7.89 5.28
CA LEU A 140 -2.55 -7.06 4.10
C LEU A 140 -1.25 -7.46 3.39
N ASP A 141 -1.14 -7.07 2.12
CA ASP A 141 0.03 -7.37 1.31
C ASP A 141 1.24 -6.49 1.67
N GLY A 142 1.03 -5.38 2.39
CA GLY A 142 2.07 -4.40 2.64
C GLY A 142 1.55 -2.98 2.88
N ILE A 143 2.43 -2.01 2.71
CA ILE A 143 2.25 -0.62 3.14
C ILE A 143 2.57 0.33 1.99
N ASP A 144 1.68 1.31 1.84
CA ASP A 144 1.82 2.41 0.91
C ASP A 144 2.10 3.72 1.65
N PHE A 145 3.04 4.52 1.13
CA PHE A 145 3.49 5.78 1.72
C PHE A 145 2.95 6.95 0.89
N ASP A 146 1.86 7.52 1.34
CA ASP A 146 1.26 8.74 0.79
C ASP A 146 1.47 9.89 1.79
N ILE A 147 2.73 10.30 1.93
CA ILE A 147 3.15 11.28 2.92
C ILE A 147 3.13 12.67 2.27
N GLU A 148 2.15 13.48 2.63
CA GLU A 148 1.95 14.82 2.07
C GLU A 148 2.21 15.96 3.08
N GLY A 149 2.60 15.61 4.31
CA GLY A 149 2.81 16.55 5.41
C GLY A 149 3.61 16.00 6.58
N GLY A 150 3.75 16.80 7.64
CA GLY A 150 4.46 16.41 8.86
C GLY A 150 5.96 16.64 8.78
N THR A 151 6.75 15.62 9.16
CA THR A 151 8.23 15.66 9.11
C THR A 151 8.76 15.05 7.81
N THR A 152 9.98 15.41 7.43
CA THR A 152 10.66 14.88 6.23
C THR A 152 11.67 13.77 6.54
N GLN A 153 11.73 13.31 7.79
CA GLN A 153 12.76 12.39 8.30
C GLN A 153 12.15 11.07 8.76
N HIS A 154 12.98 10.02 8.79
CA HIS A 154 12.68 8.69 9.34
C HIS A 154 11.68 7.84 8.56
N TRP A 155 11.15 8.32 7.44
CA TRP A 155 10.33 7.49 6.56
C TRP A 155 11.13 6.36 5.91
N ASP A 156 12.43 6.58 5.66
CA ASP A 156 13.39 5.58 5.22
C ASP A 156 13.65 4.53 6.31
N ASP A 157 13.78 4.96 7.57
CA ASP A 157 13.88 4.06 8.72
C ASP A 157 12.64 3.16 8.81
N LEU A 158 11.43 3.74 8.71
CA LEU A 158 10.17 3.01 8.71
C LEU A 158 10.11 1.98 7.57
N ALA A 159 10.43 2.39 6.33
CA ALA A 159 10.48 1.51 5.18
C ALA A 159 11.47 0.35 5.39
N ARG A 160 12.67 0.63 5.95
CA ARG A 160 13.69 -0.38 6.26
C ARG A 160 13.18 -1.41 7.25
N TYR A 161 12.55 -0.97 8.35
CA TYR A 161 12.01 -1.88 9.37
C TYR A 161 10.87 -2.74 8.81
N LEU A 162 9.95 -2.15 8.03
CA LEU A 162 8.87 -2.89 7.37
C LEU A 162 9.40 -3.92 6.37
N SER A 163 10.39 -3.55 5.55
CA SER A 163 11.05 -4.48 4.62
C SER A 163 11.68 -5.65 5.36
N GLY A 164 12.27 -5.40 6.53
CA GLY A 164 12.90 -6.43 7.38
C GLY A 164 11.95 -7.56 7.77
N TYR A 165 10.68 -7.28 7.99
CA TYR A 165 9.66 -8.30 8.32
C TYR A 165 9.39 -9.28 7.18
N SER A 166 9.77 -8.97 5.94
CA SER A 166 9.66 -9.92 4.82
C SER A 166 10.47 -11.21 5.05
N SER A 167 11.49 -11.17 5.92
CA SER A 167 12.26 -12.35 6.32
C SER A 167 11.53 -13.27 7.31
N GLN A 168 10.41 -12.81 7.90
CA GLN A 168 9.67 -13.52 8.94
C GLN A 168 8.37 -14.16 8.45
N GLY A 169 8.07 -14.09 7.14
CA GLY A 169 6.85 -14.66 6.58
C GLY A 169 6.58 -14.23 5.14
N LYS A 170 5.35 -13.78 4.89
CA LYS A 170 4.95 -13.24 3.58
C LYS A 170 5.75 -11.96 3.29
N LYS A 171 6.19 -11.80 2.03
CA LYS A 171 6.81 -10.56 1.56
C LYS A 171 5.91 -9.37 1.86
N VAL A 172 6.47 -8.33 2.47
CA VAL A 172 5.83 -7.03 2.68
C VAL A 172 6.12 -6.16 1.47
N TYR A 173 5.09 -5.82 0.69
CA TYR A 173 5.24 -4.88 -0.41
C TYR A 173 5.29 -3.45 0.14
N LEU A 174 6.17 -2.64 -0.42
CA LEU A 174 6.31 -1.23 -0.08
C LEU A 174 6.11 -0.41 -1.34
N THR A 175 5.24 0.59 -1.26
CA THR A 175 4.93 1.51 -2.36
C THR A 175 4.95 2.94 -1.86
N ALA A 176 5.07 3.90 -2.76
CA ALA A 176 5.02 5.31 -2.39
C ALA A 176 4.33 6.13 -3.48
N ALA A 177 3.61 7.17 -3.05
CA ALA A 177 2.89 8.12 -3.88
C ALA A 177 3.49 9.53 -3.71
N PRO A 178 4.67 9.82 -4.27
CA PRO A 178 5.24 11.16 -4.25
C PRO A 178 4.40 12.11 -5.11
N GLN A 179 4.46 13.39 -4.78
CA GLN A 179 3.93 14.45 -5.63
C GLN A 179 4.75 14.57 -6.93
N CYS A 180 4.16 15.20 -7.94
CA CYS A 180 4.82 15.40 -9.25
C CYS A 180 6.14 16.20 -9.21
N PRO A 181 6.29 17.27 -8.41
CA PRO A 181 7.54 18.03 -8.36
C PRO A 181 8.68 17.19 -7.78
N PHE A 182 9.79 17.09 -8.52
CA PHE A 182 10.96 16.29 -8.13
C PHE A 182 12.15 17.18 -7.68
N PRO A 183 12.87 16.83 -6.60
CA PRO A 183 12.58 15.73 -5.67
C PRO A 183 11.37 16.04 -4.77
N ASP A 184 10.63 14.99 -4.40
CA ASP A 184 9.49 15.13 -3.49
C ASP A 184 9.97 15.48 -2.07
N ALA A 185 9.32 16.45 -1.43
CA ALA A 185 9.78 16.98 -0.15
C ALA A 185 9.77 15.97 1.01
N TYR A 186 8.91 14.94 0.95
CA TYR A 186 8.68 13.99 2.04
C TYR A 186 9.17 12.58 1.71
N ILE A 187 8.98 12.14 0.47
CA ILE A 187 9.20 10.77 0.02
C ILE A 187 10.61 10.57 -0.59
N GLU A 188 11.32 11.64 -0.97
CA GLU A 188 12.65 11.52 -1.60
C GLU A 188 13.62 10.67 -0.75
N ILE A 189 13.61 10.85 0.57
CA ILE A 189 14.48 10.09 1.49
C ILE A 189 14.24 8.59 1.41
N ILE A 190 13.00 8.18 1.12
CA ILE A 190 12.60 6.79 0.97
C ILE A 190 13.09 6.25 -0.38
N ILE A 191 12.84 7.00 -1.46
CA ILE A 191 13.18 6.61 -2.84
C ILE A 191 14.70 6.48 -2.99
N SER A 192 15.47 7.44 -2.46
CA SER A 192 16.94 7.43 -2.55
C SER A 192 17.57 6.28 -1.77
N SER A 193 16.98 5.91 -0.63
CA SER A 193 17.56 4.92 0.29
C SER A 193 17.16 3.48 -0.03
N HIS A 194 16.02 3.26 -0.70
CA HIS A 194 15.47 1.94 -1.00
C HIS A 194 15.00 1.76 -2.46
N PRO A 195 15.82 2.10 -3.47
CA PRO A 195 15.39 2.19 -4.87
C PRO A 195 14.92 0.86 -5.50
N ILE A 196 15.30 -0.28 -4.91
CA ILE A 196 14.95 -1.62 -5.44
C ILE A 196 13.73 -2.21 -4.72
N SER A 197 13.42 -1.75 -3.51
CA SER A 197 12.38 -2.35 -2.66
C SER A 197 11.03 -1.64 -2.76
N ILE A 198 11.00 -0.42 -3.29
CA ILE A 198 9.81 0.44 -3.29
C ILE A 198 9.37 0.69 -4.72
N ARG A 199 8.10 0.39 -5.00
CA ARG A 199 7.49 0.76 -6.28
C ARG A 199 6.82 2.12 -6.12
N VAL A 200 7.31 3.09 -6.88
CA VAL A 200 6.67 4.39 -7.03
C VAL A 200 5.58 4.28 -8.08
N TYR A 201 4.40 4.81 -7.78
CA TYR A 201 3.37 5.07 -8.78
C TYR A 201 2.87 6.50 -8.61
N TYR A 202 2.46 7.09 -9.73
CA TYR A 202 1.79 8.38 -9.74
C TYR A 202 0.29 8.10 -9.77
N VAL A 203 -0.39 8.49 -8.69
CA VAL A 203 -1.84 8.40 -8.60
C VAL A 203 -2.38 9.66 -9.25
N ILE A 204 -3.23 9.50 -10.27
CA ILE A 204 -4.03 10.60 -10.78
C ILE A 204 -5.24 10.66 -9.85
N SER A 205 -5.27 11.63 -8.95
CA SER A 205 -6.40 11.92 -8.06
C SER A 205 -7.60 12.49 -8.79
#